data_AF-A0A4S2IV69-F1
#
_entry.id   AF-A0A4S2IV69-F1
#
_cell.length_a   1.000
_cell.length_b   1.000
_cell.length_c   1.000
_cell.angle_alpha   90.00
_cell.angle_beta   90.00
_cell.angle_gamma   90.00
#
_symmetry.space_group_name_H-M   'P 1'
#
loop_
_entity.id
_entity.type
_entity.pdbx_description
1 polymer ?
#
loop_
_entity_poly.entity_id
_entity_poly.type
_entity_poly.pdbx_seq_one_letter_code
_entity_poly.pdbx_strand_id
1 'polypeptide(L)'
;MNLPFLGPRHKKHPALPADPESVAALLSECDLLRAQAARGGIRLDDTPASLEALDQMVPRWRDDAEMLPWLGHDAGLYLGTVVVRTVPGAAWRISAGGEPVLRLASGREVEVVDAGRQWAATGVPELSQLYAEIAEV
;
A
#
# COMPACT_ATOMS: atom_id res chain seq x y z
N MET A 1 35.22 15.76 -35.14
CA MET A 1 35.30 16.04 -33.69
C MET A 1 34.18 15.25 -33.02
N ASN A 2 34.51 14.20 -32.26
CA ASN A 2 33.53 13.33 -31.59
C ASN A 2 33.16 13.92 -30.23
N LEU A 3 31.86 14.18 -29.99
CA LEU A 3 31.30 14.48 -28.67
C LEU A 3 30.66 13.19 -28.14
N PRO A 4 31.19 12.58 -27.07
CA PRO A 4 30.70 11.29 -26.65
C PRO A 4 29.90 11.37 -25.33
N PHE A 5 28.92 10.45 -25.21
CA PHE A 5 28.29 9.97 -23.97
C PHE A 5 27.29 10.90 -23.24
N LEU A 6 26.07 11.02 -23.78
CA LEU A 6 24.87 11.21 -22.98
C LEU A 6 24.14 9.87 -22.87
N GLY A 7 24.58 9.04 -21.92
CA GLY A 7 23.77 7.93 -21.43
C GLY A 7 22.73 8.48 -20.45
N PRO A 8 21.44 8.09 -20.51
CA PRO A 8 20.47 8.51 -19.52
C PRO A 8 20.88 7.95 -18.16
N ARG A 9 21.12 8.86 -17.19
CA ARG A 9 21.26 8.49 -15.78
C ARG A 9 19.90 7.95 -15.31
N HIS A 10 19.72 6.64 -15.35
CA HIS A 10 18.75 5.97 -14.50
C HIS A 10 19.11 6.31 -13.05
N LYS A 11 18.38 7.25 -12.45
CA LYS A 11 18.37 7.38 -10.99
C LYS A 11 17.84 6.04 -10.47
N LYS A 12 18.74 5.23 -9.93
CA LYS A 12 18.39 3.98 -9.27
C LYS A 12 17.66 4.39 -8.00
N HIS A 13 16.32 4.42 -8.05
CA HIS A 13 15.53 4.69 -6.86
C HIS A 13 15.83 3.59 -5.84
N PRO A 14 16.16 3.95 -4.58
CA PRO A 14 16.42 2.96 -3.55
C PRO A 14 15.13 2.14 -3.33
N ALA A 15 15.27 0.81 -3.33
CA ALA A 15 14.23 -0.03 -2.79
C ALA A 15 14.20 0.18 -1.27
N LEU A 16 13.01 0.34 -0.69
CA LEU A 16 12.86 0.18 0.75
C LEU A 16 13.01 -1.32 1.00
N PRO A 17 13.99 -1.76 1.80
CA PRO A 17 14.14 -3.17 2.09
C PRO A 17 12.83 -3.72 2.70
N ALA A 18 12.45 -4.93 2.31
CA ALA A 18 11.28 -5.63 2.84
C ALA A 18 11.54 -6.20 4.26
N ASP A 19 12.55 -5.68 4.95
CA ASP A 19 12.90 -6.14 6.27
C ASP A 19 11.82 -5.72 7.29
N PRO A 20 11.71 -6.44 8.42
CA PRO A 20 10.67 -6.17 9.41
C PRO A 20 10.69 -4.74 10.01
N GLU A 21 11.83 -4.06 10.05
CA GLU A 21 11.96 -2.71 10.60
C GLU A 21 11.38 -1.66 9.63
N SER A 22 11.69 -1.79 8.34
CA SER A 22 11.08 -0.96 7.29
C SER A 22 9.57 -1.16 7.20
N VAL A 23 9.09 -2.40 7.36
CA VAL A 23 7.65 -2.71 7.43
C VAL A 23 7.02 -2.14 8.70
N ALA A 24 7.69 -2.23 9.86
CA ALA A 24 7.19 -1.67 11.11
C ALA A 24 7.07 -0.13 11.04
N ALA A 25 7.99 0.55 10.38
CA ALA A 25 7.92 1.99 10.15
C ALA A 25 6.67 2.36 9.33
N LEU A 26 6.42 1.69 8.21
CA LEU A 26 5.22 1.93 7.39
C LEU A 26 3.92 1.61 8.14
N LEU A 27 3.92 0.58 9.00
CA LEU A 27 2.77 0.28 9.84
C LEU A 27 2.48 1.34 10.90
N SER A 28 3.51 2.03 11.38
CA SER A 28 3.35 3.16 12.29
C SER A 28 2.79 4.41 11.60
N GLU A 29 2.88 4.48 10.26
CA GLU A 29 2.26 5.55 9.48
C GLU A 29 0.75 5.32 9.27
N CYS A 30 0.22 4.12 9.53
CA CYS A 30 -1.19 3.76 9.33
C CYS A 30 -2.11 4.11 10.53
N ASP A 31 -1.75 5.11 11.34
CA ASP A 31 -2.43 5.43 12.60
C ASP A 31 -3.91 5.79 12.43
N LEU A 32 -4.26 6.50 11.35
CA LEU A 32 -5.63 6.93 11.11
C LEU A 32 -6.51 5.75 10.74
N LEU A 33 -6.04 4.85 9.86
CA LEU A 33 -6.77 3.62 9.53
C LEU A 33 -6.97 2.73 10.75
N ARG A 34 -5.91 2.52 11.55
CA ARG A 34 -5.99 1.71 12.78
C ARG A 34 -6.97 2.30 13.79
N ALA A 35 -6.95 3.62 13.97
CA ALA A 35 -7.92 4.31 14.83
C ALA A 35 -9.36 4.14 14.31
N GLN A 36 -9.57 4.27 12.99
CA GLN A 36 -10.89 4.13 12.39
C GLN A 36 -11.42 2.69 12.48
N ALA A 37 -10.57 1.69 12.23
CA ALA A 37 -10.91 0.28 12.40
C ALA A 37 -11.27 -0.03 13.87
N ALA A 38 -10.48 0.47 14.82
CA ALA A 38 -10.75 0.28 16.25
C ALA A 38 -12.08 0.90 16.67
N ARG A 39 -12.46 2.08 16.14
CA ARG A 39 -13.78 2.69 16.36
C ARG A 39 -14.92 1.85 15.78
N GLY A 40 -14.65 1.08 14.73
CA GLY A 40 -15.55 0.08 14.15
C GLY A 40 -15.55 -1.27 14.87
N GLY A 41 -14.76 -1.44 15.93
CA GLY A 41 -14.61 -2.72 16.65
C GLY A 41 -13.75 -3.76 15.94
N ILE A 42 -12.99 -3.35 14.92
CA ILE A 42 -12.11 -4.21 14.14
C ILE A 42 -10.69 -4.09 14.67
N ARG A 43 -10.07 -5.24 14.95
CA ARG A 43 -8.65 -5.32 15.29
C ARG A 43 -7.85 -5.69 14.05
N LEU A 44 -6.96 -4.79 13.65
CA LEU A 44 -6.01 -5.03 12.56
C LEU A 44 -4.78 -5.77 13.09
N ASP A 45 -4.53 -6.97 12.56
CA ASP A 45 -3.45 -7.88 12.95
C ASP A 45 -2.42 -8.14 11.84
N ASP A 46 -2.44 -7.31 10.80
CA ASP A 46 -1.53 -7.34 9.65
C ASP A 46 -1.58 -8.66 8.87
N THR A 47 -2.75 -9.30 8.87
CA THR A 47 -3.05 -10.51 8.08
C THR A 47 -4.03 -10.20 6.92
N PRO A 48 -4.16 -11.10 5.94
CA PRO A 48 -5.16 -10.96 4.88
C PRO A 48 -6.60 -10.85 5.41
N ALA A 49 -6.92 -11.52 6.52
CA ALA A 49 -8.24 -11.44 7.15
C ALA A 49 -8.58 -10.02 7.65
N SER A 50 -7.57 -9.23 8.02
CA SER A 50 -7.77 -7.82 8.35
C SER A 50 -8.22 -6.99 7.14
N LEU A 51 -7.81 -7.35 5.92
CA LEU A 51 -8.24 -6.64 4.70
C LEU A 51 -9.73 -6.87 4.43
N GLU A 52 -10.18 -8.12 4.58
CA GLU A 52 -11.60 -8.45 4.50
C GLU A 52 -12.41 -7.68 5.54
N ALA A 53 -11.90 -7.59 6.78
CA ALA A 53 -12.56 -6.83 7.83
C ALA A 53 -12.64 -5.32 7.52
N LEU A 54 -11.60 -4.74 6.91
CA LEU A 54 -11.61 -3.35 6.43
C LEU A 54 -12.69 -3.17 5.37
N ASP A 55 -12.80 -4.06 4.39
CA ASP A 55 -13.80 -3.98 3.31
C ASP A 55 -15.25 -3.99 3.84
N GLN A 56 -15.50 -4.57 5.02
CA GLN A 56 -16.81 -4.58 5.67
C GLN A 56 -17.11 -3.33 6.52
N MET A 57 -16.20 -2.37 6.61
CA MET A 57 -16.41 -1.16 7.41
C MET A 57 -17.52 -0.27 6.84
N VAL A 58 -18.35 0.27 7.74
CA VAL A 58 -19.33 1.30 7.36
C VAL A 58 -18.57 2.60 7.02
N PRO A 59 -18.70 3.14 5.80
CA PRO A 59 -17.80 4.18 5.27
C PRO A 59 -18.14 5.60 5.73
N ARG A 60 -18.22 5.81 7.05
CA ARG A 60 -18.61 7.10 7.67
C ARG A 60 -17.62 8.24 7.40
N TRP A 61 -16.40 7.93 6.99
CA TRP A 61 -15.39 8.92 6.64
C TRP A 61 -15.65 9.60 5.29
N ARG A 62 -16.52 9.05 4.43
CA ARG A 62 -16.71 9.61 3.08
C ARG A 62 -17.33 11.00 3.06
N ASP A 63 -18.06 11.35 4.11
CA ASP A 63 -18.62 12.69 4.29
C ASP A 63 -17.58 13.70 4.81
N ASP A 64 -16.39 13.24 5.19
CA ASP A 64 -15.28 14.04 5.68
C ASP A 64 -14.19 14.15 4.60
N ALA A 65 -14.23 15.25 3.85
CA ALA A 65 -13.30 15.52 2.75
C ALA A 65 -11.85 15.70 3.21
N GLU A 66 -11.61 16.03 4.48
CA GLU A 66 -10.26 16.14 5.03
C GLU A 66 -9.72 14.75 5.38
N MET A 67 -10.54 13.89 5.98
CA MET A 67 -10.14 12.54 6.39
C MET A 67 -9.97 11.56 5.23
N LEU A 68 -10.84 11.63 4.23
CA LEU A 68 -10.89 10.69 3.10
C LEU A 68 -9.51 10.42 2.44
N PRO A 69 -8.72 11.43 2.02
CA PRO A 69 -7.45 11.17 1.34
C PRO A 69 -6.40 10.52 2.24
N TRP A 70 -6.36 10.87 3.53
CA TRP A 70 -5.43 10.28 4.50
C TRP A 70 -5.81 8.84 4.83
N LEU A 71 -7.10 8.57 5.06
CA LEU A 71 -7.55 7.20 5.33
C LEU A 71 -7.27 6.28 4.14
N GLY A 72 -7.46 6.78 2.91
CA GLY A 72 -7.13 6.04 1.70
C GLY A 72 -5.63 5.78 1.54
N HIS A 73 -4.80 6.75 1.92
CA HIS A 73 -3.34 6.56 1.93
C HIS A 73 -2.94 5.45 2.90
N ASP A 74 -3.41 5.50 4.15
CA ASP A 74 -3.17 4.47 5.16
C ASP A 74 -3.69 3.09 4.72
N ALA A 75 -4.87 3.02 4.10
CA ALA A 75 -5.44 1.78 3.58
C ALA A 75 -4.51 1.13 2.53
N GLY A 76 -3.92 1.94 1.66
CA GLY A 76 -2.94 1.47 0.67
C GLY A 76 -1.65 0.98 1.29
N LEU A 77 -1.10 1.72 2.28
CA LEU A 77 0.10 1.30 3.01
C LEU A 77 -0.14 0.01 3.81
N TYR A 78 -1.32 -0.12 4.42
CA TYR A 78 -1.71 -1.32 5.16
C TYR A 78 -1.81 -2.54 4.24
N LEU A 79 -2.48 -2.41 3.09
CA LEU A 79 -2.52 -3.45 2.05
C LEU A 79 -1.10 -3.87 1.65
N GLY A 80 -0.25 -2.89 1.33
CA GLY A 80 1.12 -3.18 0.91
C GLY A 80 1.94 -3.89 1.99
N THR A 81 1.71 -3.57 3.25
CA THR A 81 2.33 -4.27 4.37
C THR A 81 1.87 -5.72 4.45
N VAL A 82 0.57 -5.97 4.37
CA VAL A 82 0.04 -7.35 4.38
C VAL A 82 0.65 -8.15 3.23
N VAL A 83 0.73 -7.57 2.02
CA VAL A 83 1.37 -8.22 0.86
C VAL A 83 2.84 -8.54 1.13
N VAL A 84 3.66 -7.58 1.55
CA VAL A 84 5.10 -7.81 1.80
C VAL A 84 5.33 -8.88 2.87
N ARG A 85 4.46 -8.97 3.87
CA ARG A 85 4.56 -9.96 4.95
C ARG A 85 4.16 -11.38 4.54
N THR A 86 3.32 -11.52 3.51
CA THR A 86 2.64 -12.79 3.22
C THR A 86 2.88 -13.34 1.81
N VAL A 87 3.25 -12.48 0.85
CA VAL A 87 3.51 -12.86 -0.54
C VAL A 87 5.03 -12.92 -0.77
N PRO A 88 5.59 -14.12 -1.02
CA PRO A 88 7.03 -14.28 -1.22
C PRO A 88 7.56 -13.44 -2.39
N GLY A 89 8.64 -12.71 -2.14
CA GLY A 89 9.30 -11.90 -3.16
C GLY A 89 8.61 -10.56 -3.46
N ALA A 90 7.53 -10.22 -2.76
CA ALA A 90 7.01 -8.86 -2.73
C ALA A 90 7.91 -7.96 -1.88
N ALA A 91 8.21 -6.75 -2.37
CA ALA A 91 9.03 -5.78 -1.67
C ALA A 91 8.58 -4.35 -1.95
N TRP A 92 8.83 -3.46 -1.00
CA TRP A 92 8.60 -2.03 -1.18
C TRP A 92 9.63 -1.39 -2.11
N ARG A 93 9.21 -0.35 -2.81
CA ARG A 93 10.04 0.49 -3.67
C ARG A 93 9.50 1.91 -3.68
N ILE A 94 10.39 2.87 -3.84
CA ILE A 94 10.00 4.25 -4.15
C ILE A 94 9.92 4.41 -5.66
N SER A 95 8.76 4.83 -6.17
CA SER A 95 8.57 5.11 -7.59
C SER A 95 9.37 6.34 -8.04
N ALA A 96 9.38 6.60 -9.36
CA ALA A 96 9.98 7.82 -9.88
C ALA A 96 9.33 9.11 -9.32
N GLY A 97 8.05 9.02 -8.94
CA GLY A 97 7.28 10.11 -8.34
C GLY A 97 7.49 10.30 -6.84
N GLY A 98 8.22 9.39 -6.18
CA GLY A 98 8.48 9.46 -4.73
C GLY A 98 7.47 8.71 -3.86
N GLU A 99 6.45 8.10 -4.47
CA GLU A 99 5.42 7.34 -3.76
C GLU A 99 5.87 5.89 -3.49
N PRO A 100 5.45 5.28 -2.37
CA PRO A 100 5.71 3.87 -2.09
C PRO A 100 4.85 2.99 -2.99
N VAL A 101 5.51 2.07 -3.70
CA VAL A 101 4.89 1.06 -4.57
C VAL A 101 5.38 -0.32 -4.16
N LEU A 102 4.58 -1.34 -4.46
CA LEU A 102 5.03 -2.72 -4.33
C LEU A 102 5.71 -3.15 -5.63
N ARG A 103 6.78 -3.93 -5.50
CA ARG A 103 7.37 -4.70 -6.59
C ARG A 103 7.23 -6.18 -6.28
N LEU A 104 6.58 -6.92 -7.18
CA LEU A 104 6.37 -8.36 -7.06
C LEU A 104 7.56 -9.15 -7.61
N ALA A 105 7.61 -10.46 -7.32
CA ALA A 105 8.62 -11.37 -7.84
C ALA A 105 8.66 -11.41 -9.39
N SER A 106 7.48 -11.26 -10.03
CA SER A 106 7.34 -11.14 -11.49
C SER A 106 7.96 -9.85 -12.07
N GLY A 107 8.33 -8.89 -11.23
CA GLY A 107 8.78 -7.56 -11.62
C GLY A 107 7.66 -6.55 -11.87
N ARG A 108 6.38 -6.97 -11.78
CA ARG A 108 5.21 -6.07 -11.81
C ARG A 108 5.27 -5.12 -10.62
N GLU A 109 4.98 -3.84 -10.88
CA GLU A 109 4.81 -2.83 -9.84
C GLU A 109 3.31 -2.58 -9.59
N VAL A 110 2.94 -2.35 -8.32
CA VAL A 110 1.55 -2.11 -7.89
C VAL A 110 1.48 -0.84 -7.06
N GLU A 111 0.62 0.08 -7.48
CA GLU A 111 0.38 1.39 -6.84
C GLU A 111 -0.67 1.24 -5.73
N VAL A 112 -0.25 0.71 -4.57
CA VAL A 112 -1.16 0.40 -3.46
C VAL A 112 -1.79 1.62 -2.81
N VAL A 113 -1.10 2.77 -2.78
CA VAL A 113 -1.65 4.03 -2.24
C VAL A 113 -2.85 4.50 -3.05
N ASP A 114 -2.77 4.42 -4.38
CA ASP A 114 -3.88 4.84 -5.24
C ASP A 114 -5.05 3.86 -5.17
N ALA A 115 -4.78 2.55 -5.05
CA ALA A 115 -5.82 1.57 -4.76
C ALA A 115 -6.51 1.83 -3.42
N GLY A 116 -5.76 2.16 -2.36
CA GLY A 116 -6.32 2.52 -1.05
C GLY A 116 -7.18 3.79 -1.09
N ARG A 117 -6.76 4.80 -1.86
CA ARG A 117 -7.57 6.02 -2.11
C ARG A 117 -8.87 5.70 -2.84
N GLN A 118 -8.83 4.84 -3.86
CA GLN A 118 -10.03 4.39 -4.57
C GLN A 118 -10.97 3.64 -3.62
N TRP A 119 -10.44 2.69 -2.84
CA TRP A 119 -11.20 1.99 -1.81
C TRP A 119 -11.87 2.93 -0.80
N ALA A 120 -11.13 3.92 -0.28
CA ALA A 120 -11.70 4.88 0.67
C ALA A 120 -12.86 5.68 0.05
N ALA A 121 -12.71 6.09 -1.22
CA ALA A 121 -13.69 6.89 -1.94
C ALA A 121 -14.93 6.11 -2.37
N THR A 122 -14.76 4.89 -2.91
CA THR A 122 -15.83 4.15 -3.59
C THR A 122 -16.12 2.78 -2.96
N GLY A 123 -15.16 2.23 -2.21
CA GLY A 123 -15.19 0.85 -1.69
C GLY A 123 -14.69 -0.17 -2.71
N VAL A 124 -14.29 0.26 -3.92
CA VAL A 124 -13.82 -0.64 -4.98
C VAL A 124 -12.53 -0.12 -5.66
N PRO A 125 -11.60 -1.01 -6.04
CA PRO A 125 -11.60 -2.45 -5.74
C PRO A 125 -11.49 -2.71 -4.23
N GLU A 126 -12.05 -3.83 -3.77
CA GLU A 126 -11.88 -4.27 -2.39
C GLU A 126 -10.40 -4.56 -2.10
N LEU A 127 -9.93 -4.25 -0.89
CA LEU A 127 -8.53 -4.45 -0.51
C LEU A 127 -8.20 -5.94 -0.48
N SER A 128 -9.11 -6.76 0.01
CA SER A 128 -9.00 -8.22 0.03
C SER A 128 -8.97 -8.83 -1.37
N GLN A 129 -9.77 -8.31 -2.30
CA GLN A 129 -9.73 -8.73 -3.71
C GLN A 129 -8.38 -8.40 -4.34
N LEU A 130 -7.90 -7.17 -4.19
CA LEU A 130 -6.62 -6.75 -4.76
C LEU A 130 -5.47 -7.57 -4.15
N TYR A 131 -5.52 -7.87 -2.86
CA TYR A 131 -4.57 -8.79 -2.23
C TYR A 131 -4.58 -10.16 -2.89
N ALA A 132 -5.76 -10.76 -3.12
CA ALA A 132 -5.86 -12.06 -3.77
C ALA A 132 -5.27 -12.05 -5.20
N GLU A 133 -5.55 -11.00 -5.98
CA GLU A 133 -4.97 -10.81 -7.32
C GLU A 133 -3.43 -10.68 -7.31
N ILE A 134 -2.86 -10.16 -6.22
CA ILE A 134 -1.42 -10.06 -6.03
C ILE A 134 -0.81 -11.39 -5.55
N ALA A 135 -1.54 -12.14 -4.72
CA ALA A 135 -1.07 -13.40 -4.14
C ALA A 135 -1.07 -14.58 -5.13
N GLU A 136 -1.84 -14.50 -6.22
CA GLU A 136 -1.91 -15.52 -7.28
C GLU A 136 -0.68 -15.56 -8.22
N VAL A 137 0.35 -14.74 -7.97
CA VAL A 137 1.48 -14.48 -8.90
C VAL A 137 2.69 -15.37 -8.65
#